data_AF-A0A6C0EVY9-F1
#
_entry.id   AF-A0A6C0EVY9-F1
#
_cell.length_a   1.000
_cell.length_b   1.000
_cell.length_c   1.000
_cell.angle_alpha   90.00
_cell.angle_beta   90.00
_cell.angle_gamma   90.00
#
_symmetry.space_group_name_H-M   'P 1'
#
loop_
_entity.id
_entity.type
_entity.pdbx_description
1 polymer ?
#
loop_
_entity_poly.entity_id
_entity_poly.type
_entity_poly.pdbx_seq_one_letter_code
_entity_poly.pdbx_strand_id
1 'polypeptide(L)'
;MANATIHSNSNNTLRQYTIVDYEEITNAGFICNLSQETLNIISKLSEQVGAPTYIKTPIFLKKDMKGSGMGMGMGMGMGMGMSLGANGGTGGYKKMKPRANEITDEDWEAIRAFQTTQKHTSEGIEKHMDNIRGFLNKIADKNEEAMIRDIKNEISQLITHETSDENMMKIGYSIFNIASSNSFYSELYARLFKSLMKDYDIFKKIFEDNFKEFMNLFNTIEFADPKKNYDKFCEYTNTNDKRRAMSLFVVNLMINEVIQKEEIVDIIMQIQKLISGYICKPEKTNEVEELTENVFIIITKSKDCLSSSEDIAESWTTIVGNIEFISILKPKMKEYPSITNKTIFKHMDMLEELKN
;
A
#
# COMPACT_ATOMS: atom_id res chain seq x y z
N MET A 1 2.32 30.90 -38.18
CA MET A 1 3.45 31.72 -37.71
C MET A 1 2.90 33.06 -37.25
N ALA A 2 2.85 33.28 -35.94
CA ALA A 2 2.78 34.59 -35.31
C ALA A 2 3.40 34.43 -33.92
N ASN A 3 4.65 34.87 -33.77
CA ASN A 3 5.39 34.85 -32.51
C ASN A 3 4.99 36.08 -31.69
N ALA A 4 4.33 35.89 -30.54
CA ALA A 4 4.13 36.96 -29.58
C ALA A 4 5.27 36.92 -28.55
N THR A 5 6.31 37.71 -28.79
CA THR A 5 7.37 38.00 -27.83
C THR A 5 6.82 38.91 -26.74
N ILE A 6 6.74 38.43 -25.50
CA ILE A 6 6.33 39.24 -24.35
C ILE A 6 7.53 40.10 -23.94
N HIS A 7 7.51 41.39 -24.31
CA HIS A 7 8.43 42.37 -23.75
C HIS A 7 7.99 42.75 -22.33
N SER A 8 8.83 42.44 -21.35
CA SER A 8 8.70 42.92 -19.98
C SER A 8 9.10 44.40 -19.91
N ASN A 9 8.16 45.29 -20.21
CA ASN A 9 8.29 46.70 -19.87
C ASN A 9 7.79 46.92 -18.44
N SER A 10 8.75 47.24 -17.57
CA SER A 10 8.58 47.80 -16.24
C SER A 10 7.91 49.17 -16.30
N ASN A 11 6.58 49.19 -16.29
CA ASN A 11 5.80 50.34 -15.84
C ASN A 11 4.54 49.83 -15.13
N ASN A 12 4.38 50.26 -13.88
CA ASN A 12 3.26 49.92 -13.01
C ASN A 12 1.99 50.68 -13.44
N THR A 13 1.47 50.34 -14.62
CA THR A 13 0.12 50.70 -15.04
C THR A 13 -0.79 49.54 -14.69
N LEU A 14 -1.77 49.77 -13.80
CA LEU A 14 -2.91 48.87 -13.60
C LEU A 14 -3.45 48.48 -14.97
N ARG A 15 -3.24 47.22 -15.36
CA ARG A 15 -3.83 46.65 -16.57
C ARG A 15 -5.33 46.56 -16.32
N GLN A 16 -6.07 47.54 -16.80
CA GLN A 16 -7.52 47.49 -16.80
C GLN A 16 -7.95 46.69 -18.03
N TYR A 17 -8.56 45.55 -17.77
CA TYR A 17 -9.19 44.73 -18.78
C TYR A 17 -10.62 45.22 -18.98
N THR A 18 -11.01 45.37 -20.24
CA THR A 18 -12.36 45.71 -20.66
C THR A 18 -13.18 44.44 -20.87
N ILE A 19 -14.51 44.56 -20.86
CA ILE A 19 -15.42 43.43 -21.13
C ILE A 19 -15.10 42.76 -22.47
N VAL A 20 -14.70 43.55 -23.46
CA VAL A 20 -14.31 43.05 -24.79
C VAL A 20 -13.07 42.16 -24.71
N ASP A 21 -12.10 42.50 -23.86
CA ASP A 21 -10.90 41.66 -23.67
C ASP A 21 -11.27 40.29 -23.08
N TYR A 22 -12.25 40.22 -22.17
CA TYR A 22 -12.73 38.96 -21.62
C TYR A 22 -13.49 38.12 -22.65
N GLU A 23 -14.33 38.75 -23.48
CA GLU A 23 -15.05 38.08 -24.55
C GLU A 23 -14.07 37.54 -25.61
N GLU A 24 -13.04 38.30 -25.96
CA GLU A 24 -11.99 37.87 -26.88
C GLU A 24 -11.17 36.71 -26.33
N ILE A 25 -10.73 36.76 -25.05
CA ILE A 25 -9.99 35.66 -24.41
C ILE A 25 -10.86 34.40 -24.30
N THR A 26 -12.15 34.56 -23.99
CA THR A 26 -13.10 33.44 -23.86
C THR A 26 -13.36 32.78 -25.22
N ASN A 27 -13.53 33.58 -26.27
CA ASN A 27 -13.85 33.10 -27.62
C ASN A 27 -12.61 32.59 -28.38
N ALA A 28 -11.41 33.11 -28.10
CA ALA A 28 -10.17 32.65 -28.71
C ALA A 28 -9.77 31.24 -28.24
N GLY A 29 -10.29 30.80 -27.09
CA GLY A 29 -9.84 29.59 -26.40
C GLY A 29 -8.40 29.73 -25.89
N PHE A 30 -8.06 29.02 -24.83
CA PHE A 30 -6.68 28.93 -24.36
C PHE A 30 -6.20 27.49 -24.46
N ILE A 31 -5.03 27.31 -25.07
CA ILE A 31 -4.34 26.02 -25.08
C ILE A 31 -3.49 25.98 -23.80
N CYS A 32 -3.99 25.30 -22.77
CA CYS A 32 -3.23 25.07 -21.55
C CYS A 32 -2.27 23.90 -21.78
N ASN A 33 -1.07 24.20 -22.29
CA ASN A 33 0.00 23.21 -22.36
C ASN A 33 0.64 23.11 -20.97
N LEU A 34 0.25 22.09 -20.22
CA LEU A 34 0.90 21.75 -18.96
C LEU A 34 2.36 21.39 -19.22
N SER A 35 3.27 21.89 -18.39
CA SER A 35 4.68 21.47 -18.47
C SER A 35 4.79 19.97 -18.21
N GLN A 36 5.78 19.32 -18.82
CA GLN A 36 6.03 17.90 -18.59
C GLN A 36 6.26 17.59 -17.11
N GLU A 37 6.87 18.52 -16.37
CA GLU A 37 7.03 18.41 -14.91
C GLU A 37 5.68 18.37 -14.19
N THR A 38 4.73 19.22 -14.58
CA THR A 38 3.37 19.23 -14.01
C THR A 38 2.62 17.94 -14.35
N LEU A 39 2.74 17.46 -15.59
CA LEU A 39 2.16 16.18 -16.00
C LEU A 39 2.74 15.02 -15.21
N ASN A 40 4.06 15.00 -14.99
CA ASN A 40 4.72 13.98 -14.20
C ASN A 40 4.25 14.01 -12.73
N ILE A 41 4.04 15.20 -12.16
CA ILE A 41 3.47 15.35 -10.82
C ILE A 41 2.04 14.80 -10.78
N ILE A 42 1.21 15.12 -11.78
CA ILE A 42 -0.16 14.61 -11.89
C ILE A 42 -0.17 13.08 -12.00
N SER A 43 0.67 12.49 -12.86
CA SER A 43 0.80 11.03 -12.99
C SER A 43 1.26 10.39 -11.68
N LYS A 44 2.28 10.95 -11.02
CA LYS A 44 2.78 10.44 -9.73
C LYS A 44 1.69 10.50 -8.64
N LEU A 45 0.93 11.58 -8.57
CA LEU A 45 -0.18 11.71 -7.63
C LEU A 45 -1.30 10.71 -7.96
N SER A 46 -1.66 10.56 -9.23
CA SER A 46 -2.69 9.62 -9.68
C SER A 46 -2.35 8.18 -9.32
N GLU A 47 -1.09 7.76 -9.45
CA GLU A 47 -0.64 6.44 -9.01
C GLU A 47 -0.77 6.26 -7.48
N GLN A 48 -0.45 7.30 -6.70
CA GLN A 48 -0.54 7.25 -5.24
C GLN A 48 -1.98 7.22 -4.72
N VAL A 49 -2.89 7.98 -5.33
CA VAL A 49 -4.30 8.05 -4.91
C VAL A 49 -5.19 6.99 -5.58
N GLY A 50 -4.71 6.37 -6.65
CA GLY A 50 -5.36 5.26 -7.36
C GLY A 50 -5.05 3.89 -6.77
N ALA A 51 -4.11 3.80 -5.83
CA ALA A 51 -3.79 2.56 -5.12
C ALA A 51 -5.00 2.07 -4.31
N PRO A 52 -5.35 0.77 -4.36
CA PRO A 52 -6.50 0.23 -3.63
C PRO A 52 -6.36 0.34 -2.10
N THR A 53 -5.16 0.62 -1.60
CA THR A 53 -4.86 0.90 -0.20
C THR A 53 -5.08 2.36 0.22
N TYR A 54 -5.35 3.27 -0.73
CA TYR A 54 -5.56 4.69 -0.44
C TYR A 54 -6.93 4.93 0.19
N ILE A 55 -6.94 5.20 1.51
CA ILE A 55 -8.14 5.59 2.24
C ILE A 55 -8.50 7.03 1.81
N LYS A 56 -9.52 7.16 0.96
CA LYS A 56 -10.00 8.45 0.41
C LYS A 56 -10.43 9.50 1.45
N THR A 57 -10.60 9.10 2.70
CA THR A 57 -11.10 9.96 3.76
C THR A 57 -10.11 9.99 4.92
N PRO A 58 -9.52 11.15 5.27
CA PRO A 58 -8.68 11.25 6.44
C PRO A 58 -9.50 10.86 7.69
N ILE A 59 -9.02 9.87 8.44
CA ILE A 59 -9.61 9.48 9.72
C ILE A 59 -9.29 10.60 10.70
N PHE A 60 -10.24 11.50 10.94
CA PHE A 60 -10.09 12.52 11.97
C PHE A 60 -10.10 11.84 13.34
N LEU A 61 -8.93 11.69 13.95
CA LEU A 61 -8.82 11.29 15.34
C LEU A 61 -9.56 12.33 16.19
N LYS A 62 -10.58 11.88 16.92
CA LYS A 62 -11.36 12.72 17.81
C LYS A 62 -10.40 13.26 18.87
N LYS A 63 -10.15 14.58 18.85
CA LYS A 63 -9.26 15.24 19.81
C LYS A 63 -9.79 14.99 21.22
N ASP A 64 -9.03 14.25 22.04
CA ASP A 64 -9.34 14.13 23.45
C ASP A 64 -9.39 15.54 24.05
N MET A 65 -10.53 15.89 24.64
CA MET A 65 -10.63 17.13 25.40
C MET A 65 -9.70 16.99 26.60
N LYS A 66 -8.53 17.64 26.53
CA LYS A 66 -7.73 17.95 27.72
C LYS A 66 -8.58 18.82 28.64
N GLY A 67 -9.24 18.17 29.60
CA GLY A 67 -9.83 18.81 30.75
C GLY A 67 -8.72 19.31 31.66
N SER A 68 -8.44 20.60 31.56
CA SER A 68 -7.59 21.33 32.51
C SER A 68 -8.33 21.50 33.84
N GLY A 69 -7.89 20.79 34.88
CA GLY A 69 -7.71 21.35 36.22
C GLY A 69 -8.88 21.35 37.22
N MET A 70 -8.84 20.39 38.15
CA MET A 70 -8.99 20.49 39.62
C MET A 70 -9.27 19.05 40.12
N GLY A 71 -8.54 18.40 41.03
CA GLY A 71 -7.87 18.87 42.24
C GLY A 71 -8.55 18.19 43.44
N MET A 72 -7.76 17.52 44.30
CA MET A 72 -8.11 16.62 45.43
C MET A 72 -8.29 15.15 45.00
N GLY A 73 -7.61 14.13 45.53
CA GLY A 73 -6.83 14.01 46.75
C GLY A 73 -7.27 12.74 47.50
N MET A 74 -6.31 11.88 47.83
CA MET A 74 -6.37 10.74 48.77
C MET A 74 -6.99 9.40 48.33
N GLY A 75 -6.22 8.32 48.56
CA GLY A 75 -6.73 7.22 49.39
C GLY A 75 -6.79 5.84 48.75
N MET A 76 -5.81 5.00 49.10
CA MET A 76 -5.92 3.54 49.16
C MET A 76 -7.26 3.05 49.72
N GLY A 77 -7.78 1.90 49.25
CA GLY A 77 -8.72 1.11 50.05
C GLY A 77 -9.69 0.22 49.27
N MET A 78 -9.51 -1.10 49.45
CA MET A 78 -10.55 -2.12 49.34
C MET A 78 -11.90 -1.69 49.97
N GLY A 79 -13.03 -2.09 49.38
CA GLY A 79 -14.31 -2.03 50.11
C GLY A 79 -15.57 -2.19 49.26
N MET A 80 -16.24 -3.33 49.45
CA MET A 80 -17.67 -3.58 49.21
C MET A 80 -18.58 -2.39 49.56
N GLY A 81 -19.69 -2.23 48.84
CA GLY A 81 -20.82 -1.43 49.34
C GLY A 81 -21.84 -1.03 48.29
N MET A 82 -22.80 -1.91 48.02
CA MET A 82 -24.12 -1.54 47.52
C MET A 82 -24.78 -0.54 48.48
N SER A 83 -25.33 0.56 47.97
CA SER A 83 -26.44 1.25 48.64
C SER A 83 -27.30 2.03 47.64
N LEU A 84 -28.59 1.68 47.67
CA LEU A 84 -29.72 2.42 47.13
C LEU A 84 -29.90 3.76 47.87
N GLY A 85 -30.43 4.79 47.21
CA GLY A 85 -31.03 5.91 47.93
C GLY A 85 -31.26 7.19 47.15
N ALA A 86 -32.46 7.28 46.57
CA ALA A 86 -33.30 8.44 46.26
C ALA A 86 -32.88 9.88 46.67
N ASN A 87 -33.24 10.79 45.73
CA ASN A 87 -33.92 12.09 45.92
C ASN A 87 -33.08 13.39 45.96
N GLY A 88 -33.44 14.32 45.05
CA GLY A 88 -33.40 15.77 45.33
C GLY A 88 -32.72 16.68 44.30
N GLY A 89 -33.52 17.48 43.58
CA GLY A 89 -33.26 18.91 43.41
C GLY A 89 -32.39 19.42 42.25
N THR A 90 -33.07 19.87 41.18
CA THR A 90 -32.88 21.17 40.50
C THR A 90 -31.46 21.70 40.22
N GLY A 91 -31.07 21.70 38.94
CA GLY A 91 -29.92 22.47 38.43
C GLY A 91 -29.73 22.29 36.93
N GLY A 92 -30.68 22.78 36.13
CA GLY A 92 -30.63 22.67 34.67
C GLY A 92 -29.53 23.53 34.04
N TYR A 93 -28.33 22.97 33.88
CA TYR A 93 -27.34 23.52 32.96
C TYR A 93 -27.71 23.10 31.53
N LYS A 94 -28.34 24.01 30.77
CA LYS A 94 -28.50 23.85 29.32
C LYS A 94 -27.10 23.73 28.70
N LYS A 95 -26.69 22.51 28.32
CA LYS A 95 -25.56 22.30 27.42
C LYS A 95 -25.87 23.02 26.11
N MET A 96 -25.18 24.12 25.83
CA MET A 96 -25.15 24.71 24.49
C MET A 96 -24.65 23.63 23.53
N LYS A 97 -25.52 23.20 22.60
CA LYS A 97 -25.07 22.41 21.45
C LYS A 97 -24.03 23.26 20.71
N PRO A 98 -22.86 22.70 20.34
CA PRO A 98 -21.97 23.42 19.43
C PRO A 98 -22.74 23.65 18.14
N ARG A 99 -22.79 24.90 17.67
CA ARG A 99 -23.32 25.22 16.33
C ARG A 99 -22.52 24.37 15.35
N ALA A 100 -23.21 23.56 14.55
CA ALA A 100 -22.60 23.00 13.36
C ALA A 100 -22.09 24.18 12.53
N ASN A 101 -20.88 24.08 11.97
CA ASN A 101 -20.44 25.02 10.94
C ASN A 101 -21.47 24.97 9.82
N GLU A 102 -22.35 25.96 9.75
CA GLU A 102 -23.27 26.14 8.65
C GLU A 102 -22.42 26.58 7.45
N ILE A 103 -22.37 25.70 6.45
CA ILE A 103 -21.73 25.96 5.16
C ILE A 103 -22.39 27.21 4.58
N THR A 104 -21.60 28.22 4.28
CA THR A 104 -22.10 29.53 3.81
C THR A 104 -22.61 29.44 2.36
N ASP A 105 -23.43 30.40 1.94
CA ASP A 105 -23.89 30.44 0.55
C ASP A 105 -22.72 30.61 -0.45
N GLU A 106 -21.64 31.27 -0.02
CA GLU A 106 -20.39 31.38 -0.77
C GLU A 106 -19.66 30.03 -0.90
N ASP A 107 -19.66 29.19 0.14
CA ASP A 107 -19.14 27.82 0.06
C ASP A 107 -20.00 26.96 -0.89
N TRP A 108 -21.32 27.15 -0.90
CA TRP A 108 -22.22 26.49 -1.86
C TRP A 108 -22.01 26.96 -3.29
N GLU A 109 -21.66 28.23 -3.50
CA GLU A 109 -21.30 28.74 -4.82
C GLU A 109 -19.93 28.21 -5.26
N ALA A 110 -18.95 28.11 -4.36
CA ALA A 110 -17.65 27.51 -4.68
C ALA A 110 -17.75 26.01 -5.03
N ILE A 111 -18.62 25.26 -4.34
CA ILE A 111 -18.91 23.85 -4.65
C ILE A 111 -19.65 23.74 -6.00
N ARG A 112 -20.54 24.68 -6.34
CA ARG A 112 -21.25 24.73 -7.63
C ARG A 112 -20.39 25.23 -8.79
N ALA A 113 -19.39 26.07 -8.51
CA ALA A 113 -18.41 26.57 -9.46
C ALA A 113 -17.26 25.58 -9.71
N PHE A 114 -17.26 24.41 -9.04
CA PHE A 114 -16.34 23.33 -9.34
C PHE A 114 -16.59 22.85 -10.76
N GLN A 115 -15.75 23.30 -11.68
CA GLN A 115 -15.71 22.84 -13.06
C GLN A 115 -15.46 21.33 -13.02
N THR A 116 -16.47 20.53 -13.37
CA THR A 116 -16.32 19.09 -13.57
C THR A 116 -15.11 18.86 -14.44
N THR A 117 -14.06 18.29 -13.86
CA THR A 117 -12.82 17.96 -14.57
C THR A 117 -13.22 17.18 -15.81
N GLN A 118 -12.92 17.70 -17.01
CA GLN A 118 -13.18 16.95 -18.23
C GLN A 118 -12.43 15.64 -18.11
N LYS A 119 -13.19 14.55 -18.06
CA LYS A 119 -12.66 13.20 -17.95
C LYS A 119 -11.81 12.99 -19.20
N HIS A 120 -10.50 13.00 -19.05
CA HIS A 120 -9.59 12.57 -20.12
C HIS A 120 -10.08 11.19 -20.53
N THR A 121 -10.61 11.07 -21.75
CA THR A 121 -10.91 9.78 -22.33
C THR A 121 -9.57 9.14 -22.61
N SER A 122 -9.16 8.22 -21.76
CA SER A 122 -8.05 7.30 -22.05
C SER A 122 -8.38 6.64 -23.40
N GLU A 123 -7.52 6.81 -24.40
CA GLU A 123 -7.70 6.24 -25.73
C GLU A 123 -6.66 5.13 -25.99
N GLY A 124 -7.02 4.15 -26.81
CA GLY A 124 -6.15 3.01 -27.11
C GLY A 124 -5.83 2.17 -25.85
N ILE A 125 -4.54 1.85 -25.67
CA ILE A 125 -4.06 0.92 -24.63
C ILE A 125 -4.35 1.42 -23.21
N GLU A 126 -4.32 2.73 -22.97
CA GLU A 126 -4.62 3.29 -21.65
C GLU A 126 -6.04 3.00 -21.21
N LYS A 127 -6.99 2.96 -22.14
CA LYS A 127 -8.38 2.58 -21.86
C LYS A 127 -8.47 1.14 -21.37
N HIS A 128 -7.77 0.23 -22.04
CA HIS A 128 -7.74 -1.17 -21.66
C HIS A 128 -7.06 -1.34 -20.29
N MET A 129 -5.99 -0.60 -20.00
CA MET A 129 -5.36 -0.59 -18.67
C MET A 129 -6.30 -0.08 -17.58
N ASP A 130 -7.03 1.00 -17.81
CA ASP A 130 -7.97 1.56 -16.84
C ASP A 130 -9.18 0.64 -16.62
N ASN A 131 -9.66 -0.03 -17.66
CA ASN A 131 -10.68 -1.07 -17.54
C ASN A 131 -10.16 -2.24 -16.68
N ILE A 132 -8.97 -2.75 -16.97
CA ILE A 132 -8.33 -3.83 -16.20
C ILE A 132 -8.15 -3.43 -14.74
N ARG A 133 -7.64 -2.23 -14.46
CA ARG A 133 -7.58 -1.66 -13.09
C ARG A 133 -8.95 -1.64 -12.43
N GLY A 134 -9.97 -1.20 -13.17
CA GLY A 134 -11.35 -1.16 -12.72
C GLY A 134 -11.88 -2.55 -12.34
N PHE A 135 -11.56 -3.59 -13.12
CA PHE A 135 -11.96 -4.97 -12.82
C PHE A 135 -11.17 -5.57 -11.66
N LEU A 136 -9.86 -5.35 -11.60
CA LEU A 136 -8.99 -5.79 -10.49
C LEU A 136 -9.41 -5.18 -9.15
N ASN A 137 -9.89 -3.93 -9.14
CA ASN A 137 -10.38 -3.26 -7.94
C ASN A 137 -11.80 -3.69 -7.54
N LYS A 138 -12.55 -4.35 -8.44
CA LYS A 138 -13.91 -4.84 -8.20
C LYS A 138 -13.96 -6.33 -7.88
N ILE A 139 -12.81 -7.03 -7.94
CA ILE A 139 -12.75 -8.46 -7.71
C ILE A 139 -13.09 -8.80 -6.26
N ALA A 140 -13.97 -9.78 -6.11
CA ALA A 140 -14.39 -10.37 -4.85
C ALA A 140 -14.82 -11.82 -5.13
N ASP A 141 -14.85 -12.66 -4.11
CA ASP A 141 -15.13 -14.11 -4.29
C ASP A 141 -16.44 -14.37 -5.07
N LYS A 142 -17.47 -13.55 -4.81
CA LYS A 142 -18.79 -13.69 -5.46
C LYS A 142 -18.84 -13.32 -6.95
N ASN A 143 -17.87 -12.56 -7.45
CA ASN A 143 -17.85 -12.08 -8.84
C ASN A 143 -16.52 -12.37 -9.55
N GLU A 144 -15.69 -13.23 -8.96
CA GLU A 144 -14.35 -13.54 -9.45
C GLU A 144 -14.36 -14.00 -10.91
N GLU A 145 -15.15 -15.04 -11.22
CA GLU A 145 -15.21 -15.60 -12.58
C GLU A 145 -15.61 -14.56 -13.63
N ALA A 146 -16.54 -13.66 -13.27
CA ALA A 146 -16.96 -12.59 -14.14
C ALA A 146 -15.84 -11.57 -14.37
N MET A 147 -15.14 -11.14 -13.32
CA MET A 147 -14.04 -10.19 -13.43
C MET A 147 -12.84 -10.78 -14.20
N ILE A 148 -12.50 -12.05 -13.97
CA ILE A 148 -11.44 -12.74 -14.73
C ILE A 148 -11.81 -12.80 -16.21
N ARG A 149 -13.06 -13.15 -16.54
CA ARG A 149 -13.54 -13.17 -17.94
C ARG A 149 -13.44 -11.80 -18.58
N ASP A 150 -13.85 -10.75 -17.88
CA ASP A 150 -13.81 -9.39 -18.42
C ASP A 150 -12.36 -8.91 -18.64
N ILE A 151 -11.43 -9.24 -17.72
CA ILE A 151 -10.00 -8.98 -17.89
C ILE A 151 -9.44 -9.73 -19.11
N LYS A 152 -9.77 -11.02 -19.28
CA LYS A 152 -9.34 -11.81 -20.45
C LYS A 152 -9.88 -11.24 -21.76
N ASN A 153 -11.11 -10.73 -21.77
CA ASN A 153 -11.68 -10.11 -22.95
C ASN A 153 -10.90 -8.84 -23.35
N GLU A 154 -10.52 -8.01 -22.38
CA GLU A 154 -9.67 -6.83 -22.63
C GLU A 154 -8.30 -7.24 -23.19
N ILE A 155 -7.65 -8.25 -22.58
CA ILE A 155 -6.36 -8.77 -23.05
C ILE A 155 -6.47 -9.37 -24.46
N SER A 156 -7.54 -10.11 -24.74
CA SER A 156 -7.75 -10.74 -26.05
C SER A 156 -7.97 -9.70 -27.15
N GLN A 157 -8.68 -8.61 -26.87
CA GLN A 157 -8.83 -7.50 -27.81
C GLN A 157 -7.47 -6.88 -28.15
N LEU A 158 -6.62 -6.67 -27.15
CA LEU A 158 -5.27 -6.15 -27.34
C LEU A 158 -4.41 -7.09 -28.21
N ILE A 159 -4.47 -8.40 -27.98
CA ILE A 159 -3.73 -9.38 -28.79
C ILE A 159 -4.25 -9.41 -30.24
N THR A 160 -5.57 -9.38 -30.42
CA THR A 160 -6.22 -9.44 -31.75
C THR A 160 -5.89 -8.20 -32.61
N HIS A 161 -5.63 -7.06 -31.97
CA HIS A 161 -5.26 -5.82 -32.65
C HIS A 161 -3.74 -5.65 -32.87
N GLU A 162 -2.95 -6.74 -32.84
CA GLU A 162 -1.49 -6.74 -33.04
C GLU A 162 -0.75 -5.75 -32.13
N THR A 163 -1.16 -5.68 -30.87
CA THR A 163 -0.45 -4.87 -29.87
C THR A 163 1.00 -5.36 -29.73
N SER A 164 1.96 -4.45 -29.72
CA SER A 164 3.39 -4.81 -29.55
C SER A 164 3.64 -5.55 -28.24
N ASP A 165 4.62 -6.46 -28.24
CA ASP A 165 5.08 -7.18 -27.04
C ASP A 165 5.40 -6.22 -25.88
N GLU A 166 5.92 -5.04 -26.20
CA GLU A 166 6.25 -3.99 -25.23
C GLU A 166 5.02 -3.44 -24.50
N ASN A 167 3.91 -3.29 -25.21
CA ASN A 167 2.65 -2.85 -24.62
C ASN A 167 1.99 -3.96 -23.80
N MET A 168 2.10 -5.22 -24.27
CA MET A 168 1.63 -6.37 -23.50
C MET A 168 2.43 -6.54 -22.20
N MET A 169 3.76 -6.30 -22.25
CA MET A 169 4.59 -6.23 -21.05
C MET A 169 4.08 -5.16 -20.09
N LYS A 170 3.83 -3.92 -20.55
CA LYS A 170 3.32 -2.84 -19.67
C LYS A 170 2.01 -3.23 -18.96
N ILE A 171 1.09 -3.88 -19.68
CA ILE A 171 -0.18 -4.34 -19.11
C ILE A 171 0.07 -5.41 -18.05
N GLY A 172 0.86 -6.43 -18.37
CA GLY A 172 1.14 -7.48 -17.39
C GLY A 172 1.92 -6.99 -16.17
N TYR A 173 2.87 -6.07 -16.34
CA TYR A 173 3.52 -5.34 -15.23
C TYR A 173 2.49 -4.57 -14.40
N SER A 174 1.54 -3.87 -15.03
CA SER A 174 0.48 -3.17 -14.30
C SER A 174 -0.42 -4.13 -13.52
N ILE A 175 -0.82 -5.25 -14.11
CA ILE A 175 -1.64 -6.28 -13.43
C ILE A 175 -0.86 -6.84 -12.24
N PHE A 176 0.42 -7.17 -12.43
CA PHE A 176 1.27 -7.73 -11.38
C PHE A 176 1.46 -6.75 -10.22
N ASN A 177 1.76 -5.48 -10.51
CA ASN A 177 1.92 -4.44 -9.49
C ASN A 177 0.64 -4.21 -8.67
N ILE A 178 -0.53 -4.23 -9.29
CA ILE A 178 -1.81 -4.11 -8.57
C ILE A 178 -2.05 -5.35 -7.72
N ALA A 179 -1.81 -6.53 -8.28
CA ALA A 179 -2.03 -7.80 -7.59
C ALA A 179 -1.15 -7.96 -6.35
N SER A 180 0.12 -7.60 -6.48
CA SER A 180 1.13 -7.78 -5.45
C SER A 180 1.12 -6.71 -4.36
N SER A 181 0.62 -5.51 -4.65
CA SER A 181 0.61 -4.40 -3.69
C SER A 181 -0.54 -4.48 -2.69
N ASN A 182 -1.49 -5.40 -2.87
CA ASN A 182 -2.67 -5.51 -2.03
C ASN A 182 -2.76 -6.89 -1.36
N SER A 183 -2.52 -6.93 -0.05
CA SER A 183 -2.59 -8.15 0.74
C SER A 183 -3.99 -8.77 0.79
N PHE A 184 -5.06 -7.97 0.72
CA PHE A 184 -6.45 -8.43 0.92
C PHE A 184 -6.98 -9.30 -0.21
N TYR A 185 -6.52 -9.09 -1.44
CA TYR A 185 -6.99 -9.81 -2.63
C TYR A 185 -5.92 -10.77 -3.19
N SER A 186 -4.86 -11.00 -2.44
CA SER A 186 -3.70 -11.80 -2.87
C SER A 186 -4.09 -13.21 -3.35
N GLU A 187 -5.07 -13.86 -2.72
CA GLU A 187 -5.56 -15.18 -3.16
C GLU A 187 -6.33 -15.12 -4.49
N LEU A 188 -7.25 -14.17 -4.63
CA LEU A 188 -8.00 -13.91 -5.87
C LEU A 188 -7.05 -13.59 -7.03
N TYR A 189 -6.03 -12.80 -6.75
CA TYR A 189 -5.03 -12.47 -7.75
C TYR A 189 -4.14 -13.66 -8.12
N ALA A 190 -3.82 -14.56 -7.19
CA ALA A 190 -3.09 -15.78 -7.52
C ALA A 190 -3.86 -16.67 -8.50
N ARG A 191 -5.19 -16.80 -8.31
CA ARG A 191 -6.08 -17.51 -9.24
C ARG A 191 -6.16 -16.82 -10.61
N LEU A 192 -6.26 -15.50 -10.64
CA LEU A 192 -6.19 -14.73 -11.88
C LEU A 192 -4.89 -15.01 -12.64
N PHE A 193 -3.74 -14.93 -11.97
CA PHE A 193 -2.43 -15.20 -12.59
C PHE A 193 -2.32 -16.62 -13.13
N LYS A 194 -2.76 -17.63 -12.35
CA LYS A 194 -2.84 -19.02 -12.81
C LYS A 194 -3.64 -19.12 -14.11
N SER A 195 -4.77 -18.41 -14.18
CA SER A 195 -5.61 -18.43 -15.36
C SER A 195 -5.02 -17.68 -16.55
N LEU A 196 -4.31 -16.57 -16.34
CA LEU A 196 -3.69 -15.79 -17.41
C LEU A 196 -2.48 -16.52 -18.00
N MET A 197 -1.65 -17.14 -17.16
CA MET A 197 -0.47 -17.90 -17.60
C MET A 197 -0.84 -19.16 -18.39
N LYS A 198 -2.02 -19.74 -18.14
CA LYS A 198 -2.54 -20.87 -18.90
C LYS A 198 -2.93 -20.50 -20.33
N ASP A 199 -3.48 -19.30 -20.51
CA ASP A 199 -4.07 -18.87 -21.78
C ASP A 199 -3.08 -18.03 -22.62
N TYR A 200 -2.06 -17.43 -22.00
CA TYR A 200 -1.13 -16.51 -22.65
C TYR A 200 0.33 -16.74 -22.20
N ASP A 201 1.17 -17.26 -23.10
CA ASP A 201 2.60 -17.52 -22.81
C ASP A 201 3.39 -16.27 -22.42
N ILE A 202 3.02 -15.11 -22.97
CA ILE A 202 3.66 -13.82 -22.63
C ILE A 202 3.50 -13.48 -21.14
N PHE A 203 2.40 -13.90 -20.51
CA PHE A 203 2.19 -13.69 -19.07
C PHE A 203 3.11 -14.56 -18.22
N LYS A 204 3.56 -15.71 -18.72
CA LYS A 204 4.57 -16.51 -18.04
C LYS A 204 5.90 -15.77 -17.96
N LYS A 205 6.35 -15.17 -19.07
CA LYS A 205 7.57 -14.35 -19.11
C LYS A 205 7.45 -13.12 -18.20
N ILE A 206 6.33 -12.41 -18.28
CA ILE A 206 6.06 -11.23 -17.43
C ILE A 206 6.13 -11.64 -15.96
N PHE A 207 5.52 -12.76 -15.59
CA PHE A 207 5.56 -13.28 -14.24
C PHE A 207 7.00 -13.58 -13.79
N GLU A 208 7.78 -14.30 -14.57
CA GLU A 208 9.17 -14.64 -14.25
C GLU A 208 10.05 -13.39 -14.05
N ASP A 209 9.90 -12.37 -14.91
CA ASP A 209 10.67 -11.12 -14.82
C ASP A 209 10.27 -10.31 -13.57
N ASN A 210 8.96 -10.19 -13.31
CA ASN A 210 8.45 -9.50 -12.13
C ASN A 210 8.80 -10.21 -10.82
N PHE A 211 8.78 -11.54 -10.83
CA PHE A 211 9.13 -12.36 -9.68
C PHE A 211 10.61 -12.18 -9.30
N LYS A 212 11.52 -12.10 -10.29
CA LYS A 212 12.93 -11.77 -10.04
C LYS A 212 13.12 -10.38 -9.45
N GLU A 213 12.39 -9.38 -9.95
CA GLU A 213 12.44 -8.03 -9.40
C GLU A 213 11.99 -8.01 -7.93
N PHE A 214 10.94 -8.76 -7.60
CA PHE A 214 10.50 -8.96 -6.22
C PHE A 214 11.60 -9.56 -5.33
N MET A 215 12.31 -10.59 -5.78
CA MET A 215 13.40 -11.18 -5.00
C MET A 215 14.48 -10.14 -4.64
N ASN A 216 14.68 -9.13 -5.49
CA ASN A 216 15.58 -8.03 -5.22
C ASN A 216 15.05 -7.01 -4.19
N LEU A 217 13.72 -6.93 -3.98
CA LEU A 217 13.12 -6.03 -2.99
C LEU A 217 13.53 -6.37 -1.55
N PHE A 218 13.84 -7.63 -1.23
CA PHE A 218 14.33 -8.03 0.08
C PHE A 218 15.80 -7.67 0.33
N ASN A 219 16.59 -7.50 -0.74
CA ASN A 219 18.00 -7.14 -0.62
C ASN A 219 18.20 -5.65 -0.30
N THR A 220 17.21 -4.80 -0.62
CA THR A 220 17.31 -3.33 -0.62
C THR A 220 16.54 -2.67 0.52
N ILE A 221 16.57 -3.25 1.71
CA ILE A 221 15.94 -2.64 2.89
C ILE A 221 16.90 -1.62 3.52
N GLU A 222 16.52 -0.34 3.46
CA GLU A 222 17.23 0.76 4.10
C GLU A 222 16.23 1.57 4.93
N PHE A 223 16.43 1.59 6.23
CA PHE A 223 15.61 2.41 7.11
C PHE A 223 15.86 3.90 6.89
N ALA A 224 14.79 4.69 6.83
CA ALA A 224 14.84 6.14 6.80
C ALA A 224 14.30 6.72 8.10
N ASP A 225 15.04 7.64 8.73
CA ASP A 225 14.59 8.28 9.97
C ASP A 225 13.55 9.36 9.65
N PRO A 226 12.32 9.29 10.20
CA PRO A 226 11.28 10.28 9.95
C PRO A 226 11.66 11.70 10.41
N LYS A 227 12.60 11.83 11.35
CA LYS A 227 13.11 13.13 11.82
C LYS A 227 14.13 13.74 10.87
N LYS A 228 14.82 12.92 10.07
CA LYS A 228 15.84 13.37 9.11
C LYS A 228 15.24 13.59 7.73
N ASN A 229 14.42 12.67 7.26
CA ASN A 229 13.78 12.74 5.95
C ASN A 229 12.41 12.03 5.99
N TYR A 230 11.35 12.82 6.16
CA TYR A 230 10.00 12.30 6.27
C TYR A 230 9.51 11.66 4.97
N ASP A 231 9.83 12.24 3.81
CA ASP A 231 9.43 11.69 2.51
C ASP A 231 10.05 10.31 2.28
N LYS A 232 11.35 10.16 2.56
CA LYS A 232 12.03 8.86 2.49
C LYS A 232 11.46 7.86 3.49
N PHE A 233 11.00 8.31 4.65
CA PHE A 233 10.30 7.45 5.62
C PHE A 233 8.94 6.98 5.09
N CYS A 234 8.15 7.86 4.46
CA CYS A 234 6.89 7.47 3.82
C CYS A 234 7.11 6.47 2.68
N GLU A 235 8.13 6.68 1.85
CA GLU A 235 8.52 5.73 0.79
C GLU A 235 8.95 4.38 1.37
N TYR A 236 9.73 4.40 2.44
CA TYR A 236 10.13 3.21 3.19
C TYR A 236 8.93 2.43 3.74
N THR A 237 7.98 3.11 4.40
CA THR A 237 6.76 2.47 4.92
C THR A 237 5.94 1.83 3.81
N ASN A 238 5.68 2.57 2.73
CA ASN A 238 4.95 2.05 1.58
C ASN A 238 5.64 0.82 0.95
N THR A 239 6.97 0.85 0.86
CA THR A 239 7.74 -0.28 0.33
C THR A 239 7.67 -1.49 1.25
N ASN A 240 7.66 -1.29 2.57
CA ASN A 240 7.49 -2.40 3.53
C ASN A 240 6.11 -3.02 3.46
N ASP A 241 5.06 -2.22 3.32
CA ASP A 241 3.70 -2.74 3.14
C ASP A 241 3.58 -3.54 1.85
N LYS A 242 4.21 -3.08 0.76
CA LYS A 242 4.33 -3.84 -0.49
C LYS A 242 5.07 -5.17 -0.29
N ARG A 243 6.18 -5.19 0.45
CA ARG A 243 6.93 -6.43 0.75
C ARG A 243 6.04 -7.44 1.48
N ARG A 244 5.32 -7.01 2.52
CA ARG A 244 4.43 -7.88 3.30
C ARG A 244 3.27 -8.42 2.46
N ALA A 245 2.63 -7.55 1.67
CA ALA A 245 1.57 -7.96 0.75
C ALA A 245 2.07 -8.98 -0.27
N MET A 246 3.27 -8.76 -0.80
CA MET A 246 3.89 -9.65 -1.75
C MET A 246 4.33 -10.99 -1.12
N SER A 247 4.87 -10.99 0.10
CA SER A 247 5.16 -12.21 0.87
C SER A 247 3.92 -13.10 1.01
N LEU A 248 2.75 -12.51 1.26
CA LEU A 248 1.49 -13.24 1.27
C LEU A 248 1.08 -13.72 -0.12
N PHE A 249 1.24 -12.88 -1.14
CA PHE A 249 0.92 -13.20 -2.52
C PHE A 249 1.71 -14.41 -3.05
N VAL A 250 3.02 -14.49 -2.79
CA VAL A 250 3.84 -15.63 -3.25
C VAL A 250 3.46 -16.94 -2.58
N VAL A 251 3.08 -16.93 -1.30
CA VAL A 251 2.54 -18.12 -0.64
C VAL A 251 1.23 -18.55 -1.30
N ASN A 252 0.34 -17.60 -1.61
CA ASN A 252 -0.90 -17.90 -2.30
C ASN A 252 -0.68 -18.44 -3.72
N LEU A 253 0.36 -17.96 -4.43
CA LEU A 253 0.76 -18.52 -5.72
C LEU A 253 1.24 -19.98 -5.60
N MET A 254 1.98 -20.31 -4.54
CA MET A 254 2.39 -21.69 -4.25
C MET A 254 1.19 -22.58 -3.87
N ILE A 255 0.26 -22.10 -3.03
CA ILE A 255 -0.99 -22.81 -2.71
C ILE A 255 -1.81 -23.09 -3.98
N ASN A 256 -1.79 -22.16 -4.95
CA ASN A 256 -2.44 -22.32 -6.24
C ASN A 256 -1.60 -23.09 -7.27
N GLU A 257 -0.46 -23.69 -6.87
CA GLU A 257 0.43 -24.49 -7.74
C GLU A 257 0.98 -23.70 -8.95
N VAL A 258 1.13 -22.39 -8.82
CA VAL A 258 1.77 -21.53 -9.84
C VAL A 258 3.29 -21.53 -9.65
N ILE A 259 3.75 -21.59 -8.41
CA ILE A 259 5.15 -21.60 -7.98
C ILE A 259 5.42 -22.93 -7.25
N GLN A 260 6.63 -23.47 -7.40
CA GLN A 260 7.04 -24.69 -6.71
C GLN A 260 7.37 -24.44 -5.24
N LYS A 261 7.29 -25.48 -4.40
CA LYS A 261 7.56 -25.36 -2.95
C LYS A 261 9.01 -24.96 -2.67
N GLU A 262 9.94 -25.44 -3.51
CA GLU A 262 11.37 -25.18 -3.43
C GLU A 262 11.67 -23.68 -3.55
N GLU A 263 10.95 -22.96 -4.42
CA GLU A 263 11.13 -21.52 -4.59
C GLU A 263 10.73 -20.74 -3.33
N ILE A 264 9.69 -21.18 -2.61
CA ILE A 264 9.29 -20.58 -1.33
C ILE A 264 10.34 -20.87 -0.25
N VAL A 265 10.88 -22.08 -0.22
CA VAL A 265 11.97 -22.45 0.70
C VAL A 265 13.21 -21.58 0.45
N ASP A 266 13.60 -21.37 -0.81
CA ASP A 266 14.71 -20.50 -1.20
C ASP A 266 14.48 -19.05 -0.74
N ILE A 267 13.26 -18.53 -0.88
CA ILE A 267 12.87 -17.20 -0.37
C ILE A 267 13.08 -17.12 1.14
N ILE A 268 12.56 -18.08 1.90
CA ILE A 268 12.67 -18.08 3.37
C ILE A 268 14.14 -18.11 3.77
N MET A 269 14.94 -19.00 3.17
CA MET A 269 16.36 -19.13 3.47
C MET A 269 17.14 -17.87 3.12
N GLN A 270 16.83 -17.21 2.00
CA GLN A 270 17.45 -15.94 1.63
C GLN A 270 17.15 -14.86 2.67
N ILE A 271 15.89 -14.72 3.09
CA ILE A 271 15.51 -13.70 4.08
C ILE A 271 16.16 -14.03 5.44
N GLN A 272 16.17 -15.29 5.89
CA GLN A 272 16.85 -15.72 7.11
C GLN A 272 18.36 -15.43 7.06
N LYS A 273 19.01 -15.63 5.91
CA LYS A 273 20.42 -15.27 5.71
C LYS A 273 20.65 -13.77 5.83
N LEU A 274 19.76 -12.94 5.29
CA LEU A 274 19.82 -11.48 5.47
C LEU A 274 19.64 -11.08 6.93
N ILE A 275 18.67 -11.67 7.63
CA ILE A 275 18.46 -11.45 9.08
C ILE A 275 19.73 -11.78 9.85
N SER A 276 20.29 -12.98 9.68
CA SER A 276 21.52 -13.43 10.34
C SER A 276 22.72 -12.52 10.03
N GLY A 277 22.79 -11.96 8.83
CA GLY A 277 23.81 -10.97 8.47
C GLY A 277 23.61 -9.59 9.10
N TYR A 278 22.36 -9.16 9.28
CA TYR A 278 22.01 -7.83 9.80
C TYR A 278 21.98 -7.78 11.33
N ILE A 279 21.64 -8.87 12.03
CA ILE A 279 21.66 -8.90 13.50
C ILE A 279 23.06 -8.60 14.07
N CYS A 280 24.12 -8.99 13.35
CA CYS A 280 25.52 -8.77 13.73
C CYS A 280 26.01 -7.33 13.47
N LYS A 281 25.27 -6.52 12.72
CA LYS A 281 25.65 -5.15 12.36
C LYS A 281 24.92 -4.16 13.27
N PRO A 282 25.57 -3.09 13.75
CA PRO A 282 24.87 -2.03 14.48
C PRO A 282 23.93 -1.25 13.53
N GLU A 283 22.92 -0.59 14.12
CA GLU A 283 21.97 0.29 13.40
C GLU A 283 21.10 -0.38 12.33
N LYS A 284 20.96 -1.71 12.36
CA LYS A 284 20.11 -2.49 11.42
C LYS A 284 18.86 -3.08 12.05
N THR A 285 18.48 -2.59 13.23
CA THR A 285 17.32 -3.04 13.99
C THR A 285 16.03 -2.98 13.18
N ASN A 286 15.74 -1.85 12.53
CA ASN A 286 14.48 -1.70 11.81
C ASN A 286 14.41 -2.65 10.61
N GLU A 287 15.50 -2.80 9.86
CA GLU A 287 15.58 -3.73 8.74
C GLU A 287 15.40 -5.19 9.19
N VAL A 288 16.01 -5.58 10.31
CA VAL A 288 15.83 -6.92 10.89
C VAL A 288 14.36 -7.14 11.28
N GLU A 289 13.72 -6.17 11.91
CA GLU A 289 12.29 -6.26 12.26
C GLU A 289 11.41 -6.42 11.01
N GLU A 290 11.68 -5.66 9.94
CA GLU A 290 10.93 -5.77 8.70
C GLU A 290 11.11 -7.12 8.00
N LEU A 291 12.35 -7.61 7.90
CA LEU A 291 12.61 -8.94 7.35
C LEU A 291 11.90 -10.02 8.17
N THR A 292 11.92 -9.89 9.50
CA THR A 292 11.26 -10.82 10.42
C THR A 292 9.75 -10.89 10.19
N GLU A 293 9.08 -9.75 9.97
CA GLU A 293 7.65 -9.73 9.64
C GLU A 293 7.34 -10.46 8.32
N ASN A 294 8.20 -10.32 7.30
CA ASN A 294 8.03 -11.02 6.03
C ASN A 294 8.21 -12.55 6.20
N VAL A 295 9.23 -13.00 6.94
CA VAL A 295 9.40 -14.43 7.26
C VAL A 295 8.20 -14.98 8.02
N PHE A 296 7.72 -14.24 9.03
CA PHE A 296 6.55 -14.63 9.81
C PHE A 296 5.33 -14.87 8.91
N ILE A 297 5.03 -13.93 8.00
CA ILE A 297 3.90 -14.06 7.06
C ILE A 297 4.07 -15.33 6.21
N ILE A 298 5.25 -15.54 5.64
CA ILE A 298 5.48 -16.68 4.75
C ILE A 298 5.27 -17.98 5.52
N ILE A 299 5.97 -18.16 6.64
CA ILE A 299 5.95 -19.40 7.43
C ILE A 299 4.56 -19.73 7.93
N THR A 300 3.87 -18.76 8.55
CA THR A 300 2.54 -19.01 9.12
C THR A 300 1.50 -19.39 8.08
N LYS A 301 1.65 -18.91 6.85
CA LYS A 301 0.73 -19.20 5.74
C LYS A 301 1.14 -20.40 4.91
N SER A 302 2.41 -20.80 4.92
CA SER A 302 2.92 -21.92 4.13
C SER A 302 3.15 -23.20 4.93
N LYS A 303 3.07 -23.17 6.27
CA LYS A 303 3.43 -24.32 7.13
C LYS A 303 2.72 -25.61 6.73
N ASP A 304 1.42 -25.57 6.44
CA ASP A 304 0.62 -26.77 6.14
C ASP A 304 1.10 -27.44 4.84
N CYS A 305 1.49 -26.64 3.85
CA CYS A 305 1.98 -27.13 2.56
C CYS A 305 3.44 -27.59 2.58
N LEU A 306 4.28 -26.93 3.38
CA LEU A 306 5.73 -27.17 3.40
C LEU A 306 6.14 -28.26 4.41
N SER A 307 5.53 -28.29 5.59
CA SER A 307 5.88 -29.25 6.66
C SER A 307 5.64 -30.71 6.28
N SER A 308 4.71 -30.97 5.37
CA SER A 308 4.31 -32.32 4.95
C SER A 308 5.13 -32.86 3.76
N SER A 309 6.06 -32.09 3.22
CA SER A 309 6.71 -32.39 1.95
C SER A 309 8.08 -33.04 2.19
N GLU A 310 8.23 -34.31 1.80
CA GLU A 310 9.48 -35.08 2.02
C GLU A 310 10.68 -34.45 1.29
N ASP A 311 10.46 -33.94 0.07
CA ASP A 311 11.52 -33.40 -0.80
C ASP A 311 12.23 -32.17 -0.23
N ILE A 312 11.60 -31.45 0.70
CA ILE A 312 12.14 -30.22 1.32
C ILE A 312 12.35 -30.37 2.82
N ALA A 313 12.26 -31.59 3.37
CA ALA A 313 12.33 -31.82 4.81
C ALA A 313 13.65 -31.35 5.45
N GLU A 314 14.77 -31.50 4.75
CA GLU A 314 16.09 -31.03 5.22
C GLU A 314 16.16 -29.50 5.28
N SER A 315 15.73 -28.83 4.21
CA SER A 315 15.68 -27.36 4.15
C SER A 315 14.68 -26.80 5.17
N TRP A 316 13.55 -27.46 5.36
CA TRP A 316 12.56 -27.10 6.38
C TRP A 316 13.14 -27.22 7.79
N THR A 317 13.87 -28.30 8.08
CA THR A 317 14.57 -28.46 9.37
C THR A 317 15.58 -27.34 9.60
N THR A 318 16.30 -26.93 8.55
CA THR A 318 17.23 -25.79 8.61
C THR A 318 16.49 -24.47 8.89
N ILE A 319 15.36 -24.25 8.22
CA ILE A 319 14.51 -23.06 8.45
C ILE A 319 14.05 -23.01 9.90
N VAL A 320 13.55 -24.12 10.45
CA VAL A 320 13.10 -24.21 11.84
C VAL A 320 14.27 -23.99 12.80
N GLY A 321 15.44 -24.60 12.54
CA GLY A 321 16.64 -24.40 13.36
C GLY A 321 17.11 -22.94 13.39
N ASN A 322 17.00 -22.21 12.28
CA ASN A 322 17.30 -20.77 12.24
C ASN A 322 16.31 -19.96 13.09
N ILE A 323 15.03 -20.34 13.11
CA ILE A 323 14.02 -19.68 13.94
C ILE A 323 14.29 -19.93 15.41
N GLU A 324 14.57 -21.20 15.77
CA GLU A 324 14.94 -21.59 17.12
C GLU A 324 16.15 -20.82 17.62
N PHE A 325 17.20 -20.73 16.80
CA PHE A 325 18.40 -19.96 17.12
C PHE A 325 18.07 -18.51 17.50
N ILE A 326 17.24 -17.81 16.70
CA ILE A 326 16.89 -16.41 17.00
C ILE A 326 15.99 -16.31 18.23
N SER A 327 15.08 -17.27 18.44
CA SER A 327 14.13 -17.28 19.56
C SER A 327 14.80 -17.38 20.93
N ILE A 328 16.00 -17.98 21.00
CA ILE A 328 16.75 -18.17 22.25
C ILE A 328 17.75 -17.03 22.53
N LEU A 329 17.93 -16.10 21.58
CA LEU A 329 18.83 -14.96 21.77
C LEU A 329 18.33 -14.02 22.86
N LYS A 330 19.23 -13.18 23.35
CA LYS A 330 18.94 -12.16 24.35
C LYS A 330 19.11 -10.76 23.75
N PRO A 331 18.28 -9.78 24.15
CA PRO A 331 18.44 -8.40 23.72
C PRO A 331 19.78 -7.83 24.18
N LYS A 332 20.30 -6.85 23.42
CA LYS A 332 21.53 -6.09 23.76
C LYS A 332 22.79 -6.94 23.88
N MET A 333 22.85 -8.08 23.21
CA MET A 333 24.09 -8.85 23.08
C MET A 333 25.11 -8.07 22.24
N LYS A 334 26.38 -8.09 22.65
CA LYS A 334 27.46 -7.42 21.90
C LYS A 334 27.67 -8.01 20.51
N GLU A 335 27.48 -9.32 20.38
CA GLU A 335 27.61 -10.06 19.12
C GLU A 335 26.43 -9.79 18.18
N TYR A 336 25.24 -9.50 18.73
CA TYR A 336 24.01 -9.25 17.98
C TYR A 336 23.40 -7.89 18.35
N PRO A 337 24.06 -6.77 18.00
CA PRO A 337 23.64 -5.43 18.41
C PRO A 337 22.25 -5.03 17.87
N SER A 338 21.80 -5.60 16.74
CA SER A 338 20.51 -5.26 16.13
C SER A 338 19.35 -6.16 16.57
N ILE A 339 19.58 -7.13 17.47
CA ILE A 339 18.52 -7.99 17.99
C ILE A 339 17.62 -7.22 18.97
N THR A 340 16.30 -7.31 18.78
CA THR A 340 15.30 -6.70 19.69
C THR A 340 14.40 -7.75 20.30
N ASN A 341 13.75 -7.37 21.41
CA ASN A 341 12.68 -8.18 21.99
C ASN A 341 11.58 -8.46 20.96
N LYS A 342 11.26 -7.50 20.09
CA LYS A 342 10.23 -7.67 19.07
C LYS A 342 10.62 -8.75 18.07
N THR A 343 11.86 -8.75 17.58
CA THR A 343 12.38 -9.83 16.73
C THR A 343 12.31 -11.18 17.44
N ILE A 344 12.78 -11.26 18.69
CA ILE A 344 12.82 -12.51 19.46
C ILE A 344 11.41 -13.06 19.69
N PHE A 345 10.49 -12.24 20.21
CA PHE A 345 9.11 -12.65 20.45
C PHE A 345 8.42 -13.12 19.17
N LYS A 346 8.64 -12.43 18.05
CA LYS A 346 8.08 -12.85 16.77
C LYS A 346 8.59 -14.24 16.34
N HIS A 347 9.86 -14.56 16.60
CA HIS A 347 10.40 -15.90 16.35
C HIS A 347 9.84 -16.94 17.32
N MET A 348 9.55 -16.58 18.56
CA MET A 348 8.82 -17.45 19.49
C MET A 348 7.39 -17.73 18.98
N ASP A 349 6.69 -16.70 18.50
CA ASP A 349 5.35 -16.83 17.90
C ASP A 349 5.40 -17.75 16.67
N MET A 350 6.44 -17.66 15.82
CA MET A 350 6.63 -18.58 14.70
C MET A 350 6.77 -20.03 15.16
N LEU A 351 7.53 -20.30 16.22
CA LEU A 351 7.70 -21.65 16.75
C LEU A 351 6.41 -22.19 17.37
N GLU A 352 5.61 -21.34 18.01
CA GLU A 352 4.31 -21.72 18.53
C GLU A 352 3.36 -22.10 17.39
N GLU A 353 3.32 -21.27 16.34
CA GLU A 353 2.54 -21.57 15.13
C GLU A 353 2.99 -22.84 14.41
N LEU A 354 4.27 -23.21 14.46
CA LEU A 354 4.76 -24.44 13.86
C LEU A 354 4.42 -25.71 14.65
N LYS A 355 4.06 -25.58 15.94
CA LYS A 355 3.66 -26.69 16.81
C LYS A 355 2.16 -26.98 16.77
N ASN A 356 1.37 -25.97 16.37
CA ASN A 356 -0.08 -26.04 16.19
C ASN A 356 -0.41 -26.43 14.74
#